data_AF-A0A158CW90-F1
#
_entry.id   AF-A0A158CW90-F1
#
_cell.length_a   1.000
_cell.length_b   1.000
_cell.length_c   1.000
_cell.angle_alpha   90.00
_cell.angle_beta   90.00
_cell.angle_gamma   90.00
#
_symmetry.space_group_name_H-M   'P 1'
#
loop_
_entity.id
_entity.type
_entity.pdbx_description
1 polymer ?
#
loop_
_entity_poly.entity_id
_entity_poly.type
_entity_poly.pdbx_seq_one_letter_code
_entity_poly.pdbx_strand_id
1 'polypeptide(L)'
;MRFGQAIGLILGLAGVVILAWSTLINGASALPLAIGAALLATLFYGFAVNYSKRHLAGMNPFLVAFGSQLFASILLIPLALYFWPKHSVAPSTWACVAALGVVCTGFAYVLFFRLVERVGAAYAASVTFLIPIFGMIWGAAFLGETITLVMIAGCAIVLFGTALASGKLGWMLARSA
;
A
#
# COMPACT_ATOMS: atom_id res chain seq x y z
N MET A 1 -14.09 19.37 -1.66
CA MET A 1 -13.00 18.79 -2.47
C MET A 1 -12.78 19.68 -3.67
N ARG A 2 -11.54 20.01 -4.02
CA ARG A 2 -11.29 20.77 -5.27
C ARG A 2 -11.61 19.84 -6.44
N PHE A 3 -12.25 20.34 -7.50
CA PHE A 3 -12.73 19.54 -8.64
C PHE A 3 -11.67 18.56 -9.20
N GLY A 4 -10.41 19.01 -9.32
CA GLY A 4 -9.30 18.15 -9.75
C GLY A 4 -9.02 16.96 -8.83
N GLN A 5 -9.22 17.08 -7.52
CA GLN A 5 -9.00 15.98 -6.59
C GLN A 5 -10.05 14.86 -6.76
N ALA A 6 -11.29 15.24 -7.08
CA ALA A 6 -12.36 14.28 -7.35
C ALA A 6 -12.09 13.50 -8.66
N ILE A 7 -11.66 14.21 -9.72
CA ILE A 7 -11.23 13.59 -10.98
C ILE A 7 -10.06 12.63 -10.73
N GLY A 8 -9.06 13.06 -9.96
CA GLY A 8 -7.91 12.21 -9.63
C GLY A 8 -8.31 10.91 -8.92
N LEU A 9 -9.27 10.99 -8.01
CA LEU A 9 -9.80 9.81 -7.31
C LEU A 9 -10.51 8.85 -8.28
N ILE A 10 -11.34 9.37 -9.19
CA ILE A 10 -12.04 8.57 -10.21
C ILE A 10 -11.04 7.90 -11.15
N LEU A 11 -10.03 8.64 -11.62
CA LEU A 11 -8.98 8.11 -12.48
C LEU A 11 -8.17 7.02 -11.77
N GLY A 12 -7.77 7.27 -10.51
CA GLY A 12 -7.06 6.27 -9.71
C GLY A 12 -7.86 4.98 -9.55
N LEU A 13 -9.16 5.08 -9.26
CA LEU A 13 -10.06 3.94 -9.18
C LEU A 13 -10.17 3.20 -10.52
N ALA A 14 -10.36 3.93 -11.62
CA ALA A 14 -10.44 3.34 -12.97
C ALA A 14 -9.15 2.58 -13.34
N GLY A 15 -7.99 3.13 -13.02
CA GLY A 15 -6.70 2.45 -13.23
C GLY A 15 -6.59 1.13 -12.45
N VAL A 16 -7.03 1.10 -11.20
CA VAL A 16 -7.06 -0.13 -10.39
C VAL A 16 -8.02 -1.17 -11.00
N VAL A 17 -9.20 -0.74 -11.45
CA VAL A 17 -10.18 -1.63 -12.11
C VAL A 17 -9.59 -2.24 -13.39
N ILE A 18 -8.87 -1.45 -14.20
CA ILE A 18 -8.19 -1.94 -15.42
C ILE A 18 -7.16 -3.01 -15.06
N LEU A 19 -6.36 -2.80 -14.01
CA LEU A 19 -5.35 -3.76 -13.57
C LEU A 19 -5.97 -5.05 -13.02
N ALA A 20 -7.09 -4.94 -12.30
CA ALA A 20 -7.79 -6.09 -11.72
C ALA A 20 -8.70 -6.81 -12.72
N TRP A 21 -8.95 -6.24 -13.90
CA TRP A 21 -9.98 -6.70 -14.84
C TRP A 21 -9.82 -8.17 -15.24
N SER A 22 -8.61 -8.59 -15.59
CA SER A 22 -8.33 -9.98 -15.97
C SER A 22 -8.60 -10.96 -14.82
N THR A 23 -8.31 -10.57 -13.58
CA THR A 23 -8.58 -11.36 -12.38
C THR A 23 -10.07 -11.41 -12.05
N LEU A 24 -10.81 -10.34 -12.34
CA LEU A 24 -12.26 -10.28 -12.09
C LEU A 24 -13.05 -11.20 -13.02
N ILE A 25 -12.63 -11.32 -14.28
CA ILE A 25 -13.33 -12.14 -15.28
C ILE A 25 -12.93 -13.61 -15.17
N ASN A 26 -11.65 -13.88 -14.91
CA ASN A 26 -11.12 -15.24 -14.85
C ASN A 26 -11.05 -15.81 -13.41
N GLY A 27 -11.56 -15.06 -12.43
CA GLY A 27 -11.45 -15.37 -11.00
C GLY A 27 -12.35 -16.53 -10.55
N ALA A 28 -11.83 -17.34 -9.64
CA ALA A 28 -12.54 -18.47 -9.04
C ALA A 28 -13.74 -18.05 -8.15
N SER A 29 -14.52 -19.03 -7.70
CA SER A 29 -15.75 -18.86 -6.88
C SER A 29 -15.59 -18.07 -5.57
N ALA A 30 -14.36 -17.91 -5.05
CA ALA A 30 -14.07 -17.14 -3.83
C ALA A 30 -13.96 -15.62 -4.04
N LEU A 31 -14.14 -15.13 -5.28
CA LEU A 31 -13.96 -13.71 -5.63
C LEU A 31 -14.80 -12.73 -4.78
N PRO A 32 -16.08 -13.00 -4.43
CA PRO A 32 -16.87 -12.06 -3.62
C PRO A 32 -16.30 -11.85 -2.21
N LEU A 33 -15.79 -12.92 -1.58
CA LEU A 33 -15.18 -12.84 -0.25
C LEU A 33 -13.87 -12.04 -0.30
N ALA A 34 -13.05 -12.26 -1.33
CA ALA A 34 -11.80 -11.52 -1.53
C ALA A 34 -12.06 -10.02 -1.75
N ILE A 35 -13.05 -9.67 -2.56
CA ILE A 35 -13.48 -8.26 -2.75
C ILE A 35 -13.97 -7.66 -1.44
N GLY A 36 -14.82 -8.39 -0.69
CA GLY A 36 -15.32 -7.94 0.61
C GLY A 36 -14.20 -7.69 1.62
N ALA A 37 -13.22 -8.61 1.71
CA ALA A 37 -12.06 -8.46 2.57
C ALA A 37 -11.18 -7.26 2.16
N ALA A 38 -10.97 -7.05 0.85
CA ALA A 38 -10.22 -5.91 0.34
C ALA A 38 -10.91 -4.57 0.67
N LEU A 39 -12.24 -4.48 0.52
CA LEU A 39 -13.02 -3.29 0.88
C LEU A 39 -13.02 -3.04 2.39
N LEU A 40 -13.09 -4.09 3.20
CA LEU A 40 -12.98 -3.96 4.66
C LEU A 40 -11.59 -3.47 5.07
N ALA A 41 -10.53 -3.98 4.41
CA ALA A 41 -9.18 -3.51 4.62
C ALA A 41 -9.05 -2.02 4.25
N THR A 42 -9.56 -1.58 3.09
CA THR A 42 -9.50 -0.16 2.70
C THR A 42 -10.27 0.75 3.65
N LEU A 43 -11.41 0.28 4.18
CA LEU A 43 -12.15 0.98 5.24
C LEU A 43 -11.29 1.16 6.51
N PHE A 44 -10.62 0.10 6.97
CA PHE A 44 -9.73 0.18 8.14
C PHE A 44 -8.52 1.07 7.90
N TYR A 45 -7.93 1.05 6.70
CA TYR A 45 -6.87 2.01 6.32
C TYR A 45 -7.38 3.45 6.38
N GLY A 46 -8.57 3.71 5.83
CA GLY A 46 -9.21 5.02 5.88
C GLY A 46 -9.46 5.48 7.32
N PHE A 47 -10.01 4.61 8.16
CA PHE A 47 -10.23 4.87 9.58
C PHE A 47 -8.91 5.16 10.31
N ALA A 48 -7.90 4.31 10.14
CA ALA A 48 -6.61 4.44 10.80
C ALA A 48 -5.90 5.77 10.46
N VAL A 49 -5.92 6.17 9.18
CA VAL A 49 -5.33 7.44 8.74
C VAL A 49 -6.06 8.63 9.36
N ASN A 50 -7.39 8.64 9.34
CA ASN A 50 -8.18 9.74 9.89
C ASN A 50 -8.08 9.81 11.42
N TYR A 51 -8.11 8.66 12.09
CA TYR A 51 -7.92 8.56 13.53
C TYR A 51 -6.54 9.07 13.94
N SER A 52 -5.49 8.61 13.27
CA SER A 52 -4.11 9.05 13.53
C SER A 52 -3.95 10.55 13.34
N LYS A 53 -4.54 11.10 12.26
CA LYS A 53 -4.51 12.54 11.99
C LYS A 53 -5.26 13.36 13.05
N ARG A 54 -6.35 12.85 13.61
CA ARG A 54 -7.18 13.58 14.59
C ARG A 54 -6.66 13.46 16.01
N HIS A 55 -6.19 12.28 16.41
CA HIS A 55 -5.90 11.96 17.81
C HIS A 55 -4.42 11.77 18.11
N LEU A 56 -3.59 11.51 17.10
CA LEU A 56 -2.15 11.25 17.27
C LEU A 56 -1.28 12.35 16.61
N ALA A 57 -1.90 13.44 16.14
CA ALA A 57 -1.18 14.58 15.60
C ALA A 57 -0.29 15.22 16.67
N GLY A 58 1.03 15.21 16.44
CA GLY A 58 2.03 15.74 17.36
C GLY A 58 2.77 14.66 18.18
N MET A 59 2.32 13.41 18.15
CA MET A 59 3.10 12.30 18.71
C MET A 59 4.27 11.94 17.80
N ASN A 60 5.35 11.42 18.40
CA ASN A 60 6.48 10.91 17.62
C ASN A 60 6.00 9.77 16.69
N PRO A 61 6.14 9.90 15.36
CA PRO A 61 5.67 8.89 14.40
C PRO A 61 6.25 7.50 14.63
N PHE A 62 7.48 7.41 15.13
CA PHE A 62 8.12 6.15 15.49
C PHE A 62 7.39 5.44 16.64
N LEU A 63 7.00 6.19 17.68
CA LEU A 63 6.24 5.65 18.82
C LEU A 63 4.85 5.15 18.38
N VAL A 64 4.19 5.90 17.50
CA VAL A 64 2.89 5.50 16.95
C VAL A 64 3.02 4.20 16.16
N ALA A 65 4.00 4.09 15.27
CA ALA A 65 4.23 2.87 14.48
C ALA A 65 4.64 1.67 15.35
N PHE A 66 5.51 1.88 16.35
CA PHE A 66 5.88 0.82 17.29
C PHE A 66 4.67 0.32 18.07
N GLY A 67 3.88 1.23 18.64
CA GLY A 67 2.68 0.90 19.40
C GLY A 67 1.63 0.17 18.56
N SER A 68 1.37 0.65 17.33
CA SER A 68 0.42 0.00 16.43
C SER A 68 0.87 -1.41 16.03
N GLN A 69 2.16 -1.62 15.75
CA GLN A 69 2.67 -2.94 15.36
C GLN A 69 2.75 -3.91 16.52
N LEU A 70 3.08 -3.43 17.72
CA LEU A 70 3.06 -4.25 18.92
C LEU A 70 1.63 -4.71 19.22
N PHE A 71 0.66 -3.78 19.20
CA PHE A 71 -0.74 -4.11 19.42
C PHE A 71 -1.29 -5.05 18.35
N ALA A 72 -1.00 -4.79 17.07
CA ALA A 72 -1.39 -5.68 15.97
C ALA A 72 -0.79 -7.08 16.13
N SER A 73 0.48 -7.18 16.54
CA SER A 73 1.14 -8.47 16.80
C SER A 73 0.41 -9.24 17.90
N ILE A 74 0.14 -8.60 19.04
CA ILE A 74 -0.59 -9.24 20.16
C ILE A 74 -1.98 -9.68 19.73
N LEU A 75 -2.71 -8.81 19.02
CA LEU A 75 -4.07 -9.09 18.56
C LEU A 75 -4.12 -10.27 17.58
N LEU A 76 -3.07 -10.45 16.76
CA LEU A 76 -3.00 -11.51 15.76
C LEU A 76 -2.45 -12.84 16.32
N ILE A 77 -1.86 -12.89 17.52
CA ILE A 77 -1.34 -14.15 18.10
C ILE A 77 -2.40 -15.26 18.16
N PRO A 78 -3.63 -15.05 18.68
CA PRO A 78 -4.64 -16.11 18.74
C PRO A 78 -5.02 -16.63 17.35
N LEU A 79 -5.09 -15.72 16.37
CA LEU A 79 -5.40 -16.06 14.98
C LEU A 79 -4.24 -16.86 14.35
N ALA A 80 -2.99 -16.47 14.62
CA ALA A 80 -1.81 -17.18 14.17
C ALA A 80 -1.71 -18.59 14.77
N LEU A 81 -2.10 -18.77 16.03
CA LEU A 81 -2.19 -20.08 16.68
C LEU A 81 -3.33 -20.92 16.11
N TYR A 82 -4.47 -20.31 15.80
CA TYR A 82 -5.61 -21.01 15.20
C TYR A 82 -5.32 -21.50 13.78
N PHE A 83 -4.64 -20.67 12.97
CA PHE A 83 -4.21 -21.02 11.61
C PHE A 83 -2.78 -21.59 11.57
N TRP A 84 -2.30 -22.17 12.67
CA TRP A 84 -0.95 -22.71 12.73
C TRP A 84 -0.73 -23.81 11.68
N PRO A 85 0.42 -23.83 10.97
CA PRO A 85 0.70 -24.85 9.96
C PRO A 85 0.64 -26.27 10.55
N LYS A 86 -0.13 -27.15 9.90
CA LYS A 86 -0.24 -28.57 10.30
C LYS A 86 1.00 -29.40 9.93
N HIS A 87 1.83 -28.88 9.03
CA HIS A 87 3.04 -29.54 8.54
C HIS A 87 4.29 -28.76 8.97
N SER A 88 5.43 -29.45 9.02
CA SER A 88 6.71 -28.81 9.30
C SER A 88 7.02 -27.74 8.25
N VAL A 89 7.31 -26.54 8.72
CA VAL A 89 7.68 -25.40 7.87
C VAL A 89 9.20 -25.41 7.72
N ALA A 90 9.67 -25.28 6.47
CA ALA A 90 11.10 -25.23 6.18
C ALA A 90 11.78 -24.04 6.89
N PRO A 91 13.03 -24.19 7.37
CA PRO A 91 13.77 -23.08 7.98
C PRO A 91 13.91 -21.84 7.07
N SER A 92 13.97 -22.06 5.74
CA SER A 92 13.99 -20.98 4.76
C SER A 92 12.73 -20.12 4.78
N THR A 93 11.55 -20.72 4.97
CA THR A 93 10.29 -19.98 5.07
C THR A 93 10.26 -19.10 6.31
N TRP A 94 10.77 -19.58 7.44
CA TRP A 94 10.94 -18.76 8.65
C TRP A 94 11.91 -17.60 8.43
N ALA A 95 13.00 -17.82 7.71
CA ALA A 95 13.92 -16.75 7.33
C ALA A 95 13.24 -15.70 6.44
N CYS A 96 12.39 -16.10 5.49
CA CYS A 96 11.61 -15.16 4.67
C CYS A 96 10.62 -14.35 5.52
N VAL A 97 9.92 -14.97 6.47
CA VAL A 97 9.01 -14.27 7.39
C VAL A 97 9.78 -13.27 8.27
N ALA A 98 10.94 -13.68 8.80
CA ALA A 98 11.82 -12.79 9.56
C ALA A 98 12.32 -11.61 8.71
N ALA A 99 12.72 -11.85 7.47
CA ALA A 99 13.15 -10.81 6.54
C ALA A 99 12.02 -9.81 6.23
N LEU A 100 10.79 -10.28 6.01
CA LEU A 100 9.61 -9.43 5.81
C LEU A 100 9.34 -8.53 7.03
N GLY A 101 9.44 -9.08 8.25
CA GLY A 101 9.25 -8.32 9.48
C GLY A 101 10.37 -7.31 9.74
N VAL A 102 11.63 -7.76 9.69
CA VAL A 102 12.78 -6.93 10.10
C VAL A 102 13.18 -5.95 8.99
N VAL A 103 13.37 -6.45 7.76
CA VAL A 103 13.91 -5.66 6.65
C VAL A 103 12.80 -4.88 5.96
N CYS A 104 11.74 -5.56 5.51
CA CYS A 104 10.70 -4.91 4.72
C CYS A 104 9.78 -4.01 5.55
N THR A 105 9.64 -4.27 6.86
CA THR A 105 8.79 -3.46 7.75
C THR A 105 9.61 -2.58 8.68
N GLY A 106 10.40 -3.18 9.58
CA GLY A 106 11.15 -2.44 10.61
C GLY A 106 12.15 -1.44 10.04
N PHE A 107 13.09 -1.91 9.21
CA PHE A 107 14.10 -1.07 8.59
C PHE A 107 13.49 -0.05 7.62
N ALA A 108 12.49 -0.46 6.83
CA ALA A 108 11.77 0.44 5.93
C ALA A 108 11.08 1.59 6.68
N TYR A 109 10.47 1.34 7.86
CA TYR A 109 9.88 2.40 8.69
C TYR A 109 10.92 3.40 9.19
N VAL A 110 12.09 2.94 9.61
CA VAL A 110 13.19 3.85 10.01
C VAL A 110 13.59 4.75 8.84
N LEU A 111 13.75 4.19 7.64
CA LEU A 111 14.04 4.98 6.44
C LEU A 111 12.91 5.94 6.10
N PHE A 112 11.66 5.49 6.16
CA PHE A 112 10.49 6.31 5.88
C PHE A 112 10.39 7.49 6.84
N PHE A 113 10.60 7.28 8.15
CA PHE A 113 10.58 8.38 9.12
C PHE A 113 11.73 9.36 8.94
N ARG A 114 12.94 8.87 8.65
CA ARG A 114 14.07 9.75 8.27
C ARG A 114 13.77 10.57 7.02
N LEU A 115 13.06 9.98 6.05
CA LEU A 115 12.62 10.69 4.85
C LEU A 115 11.58 11.76 5.20
N VAL A 116 10.60 11.43 6.04
CA VAL A 116 9.60 12.39 6.54
C VAL A 116 10.27 13.57 7.25
N GLU A 117 11.29 13.34 8.08
CA GLU A 117 12.04 14.40 8.76
C GLU A 117 12.82 15.30 7.79
N ARG A 118 13.41 14.72 6.73
CA ARG A 118 14.25 15.46 5.78
C ARG A 118 13.48 16.24 4.73
N VAL A 119 12.41 15.66 4.17
CA VAL A 119 11.66 16.25 3.04
C VAL A 119 10.20 16.57 3.38
N GLY A 120 9.74 16.23 4.58
CA GLY A 120 8.36 16.43 5.02
C GLY A 120 7.42 15.27 4.65
N ALA A 121 6.38 15.06 5.46
CA ALA A 121 5.40 13.99 5.30
C ALA A 121 4.69 14.01 3.94
N ALA A 122 4.42 15.21 3.42
CA ALA A 122 3.83 15.39 2.10
C ALA A 122 4.72 14.76 1.02
N TYR A 123 6.03 15.04 0.98
CA TYR A 123 6.93 14.46 -0.03
C TYR A 123 7.17 12.97 0.20
N ALA A 124 7.43 12.55 1.43
CA ALA A 124 7.64 11.13 1.73
C ALA A 124 6.46 10.25 1.27
N ALA A 125 5.23 10.75 1.36
CA ALA A 125 4.04 10.05 0.88
C ALA A 125 3.99 9.86 -0.66
N SER A 126 4.87 10.46 -1.47
CA SER A 126 4.92 10.14 -2.91
C SER A 126 5.56 8.79 -3.19
N VAL A 127 6.35 8.24 -2.25
CA VAL A 127 6.97 6.91 -2.41
C VAL A 127 5.90 5.84 -2.60
N THR A 128 4.73 5.97 -1.94
CA THR A 128 3.63 5.02 -2.08
C THR A 128 2.98 5.06 -3.47
N PHE A 129 3.14 6.14 -4.23
CA PHE A 129 2.65 6.17 -5.62
C PHE A 129 3.48 5.26 -6.52
N LEU A 130 4.71 4.94 -6.16
CA LEU A 130 5.57 4.05 -6.94
C LEU A 130 5.23 2.56 -6.76
N ILE A 131 4.36 2.21 -5.80
CA ILE A 131 3.99 0.82 -5.49
C ILE A 131 3.56 0.04 -6.74
N PRO A 132 2.66 0.53 -7.63
CA PRO A 132 2.25 -0.21 -8.82
C PRO A 132 3.40 -0.49 -9.81
N ILE A 133 4.34 0.45 -9.93
CA ILE A 133 5.52 0.30 -10.81
C ILE A 133 6.41 -0.82 -10.29
N PHE A 134 6.78 -0.77 -9.01
CA PHE A 134 7.61 -1.82 -8.40
C PHE A 134 6.89 -3.17 -8.37
N GLY A 135 5.57 -3.17 -8.14
CA GLY A 135 4.74 -4.37 -8.24
C GLY A 135 4.85 -5.03 -9.61
N MET A 136 4.70 -4.28 -10.69
CA MET A 136 4.86 -4.79 -12.06
C MET A 136 6.28 -5.29 -12.33
N ILE A 137 7.30 -4.52 -11.95
CA ILE A 137 8.70 -4.87 -12.20
C ILE A 137 9.08 -6.16 -11.45
N TRP A 138 8.70 -6.27 -10.18
CA TRP A 138 8.99 -7.46 -9.37
C TRP A 138 8.15 -8.67 -9.78
N GLY A 139 6.89 -8.46 -10.18
CA GLY A 139 6.05 -9.52 -10.78
C GLY A 139 6.72 -10.12 -12.02
N ALA A 140 7.22 -9.27 -12.92
CA ALA A 140 7.94 -9.75 -14.10
C ALA A 140 9.28 -10.41 -13.75
N ALA A 141 10.08 -9.80 -12.86
CA ALA A 141 11.42 -10.25 -12.55
C ALA A 141 11.48 -11.54 -11.72
N PHE A 142 10.57 -11.70 -10.75
CA PHE A 142 10.60 -12.81 -9.79
C PHE A 142 9.49 -13.84 -9.99
N LEU A 143 8.31 -13.43 -10.49
CA LEU A 143 7.18 -14.32 -10.71
C LEU A 143 7.03 -14.74 -12.19
N GLY A 144 7.83 -14.16 -13.10
CA GLY A 144 7.77 -14.46 -14.53
C GLY A 144 6.52 -13.93 -15.22
N GLU A 145 5.86 -12.92 -14.64
CA GLU A 145 4.66 -12.32 -15.23
C GLU A 145 5.00 -11.52 -16.49
N THR A 146 4.18 -11.68 -17.54
CA THR A 146 4.34 -10.91 -18.78
C THR A 146 3.80 -9.50 -18.61
N ILE A 147 4.67 -8.49 -18.80
CA ILE A 147 4.26 -7.09 -18.79
C ILE A 147 3.45 -6.80 -20.05
N THR A 148 2.15 -6.56 -19.88
CA THR A 148 1.26 -6.20 -20.99
C THR A 148 1.10 -4.69 -21.13
N LEU A 149 0.73 -4.22 -22.33
CA LEU A 149 0.38 -2.81 -22.56
C LEU A 149 -0.76 -2.34 -21.65
N VAL A 150 -1.69 -3.24 -21.30
CA VAL A 150 -2.80 -2.95 -20.37
C VAL A 150 -2.27 -2.69 -18.96
N MET A 151 -1.29 -3.45 -18.48
CA MET A 151 -0.65 -3.21 -17.18
C MET A 151 0.09 -1.87 -17.14
N ILE A 152 0.80 -1.53 -18.22
CA ILE A 152 1.49 -0.24 -18.35
C ILE A 152 0.48 0.91 -18.32
N ALA A 153 -0.58 0.84 -19.13
CA ALA A 153 -1.62 1.85 -19.17
C ALA A 153 -2.35 1.98 -17.83
N GLY A 154 -2.71 0.87 -17.18
CA GLY A 154 -3.33 0.86 -15.87
C GLY A 154 -2.45 1.51 -14.80
N CYS A 155 -1.16 1.17 -14.76
CA CYS A 155 -0.22 1.81 -13.83
C CYS A 155 -0.06 3.32 -14.11
N ALA A 156 0.04 3.72 -15.38
CA ALA A 156 0.12 5.14 -15.74
C ALA A 156 -1.13 5.92 -15.27
N ILE A 157 -2.32 5.34 -15.45
CA ILE A 157 -3.60 5.94 -15.01
C ILE A 157 -3.63 6.05 -13.47
N VAL A 158 -3.21 5.01 -12.74
CA VAL A 158 -3.15 5.06 -11.26
C VAL A 158 -2.18 6.15 -10.79
N LEU A 159 -0.99 6.23 -11.38
CA LEU A 159 0.01 7.25 -11.04
C LEU A 159 -0.53 8.66 -11.29
N PHE A 160 -1.12 8.89 -12.46
CA PHE A 160 -1.67 10.19 -12.82
C PHE A 160 -2.85 10.57 -11.93
N GLY A 161 -3.78 9.64 -11.70
CA GLY A 161 -4.93 9.83 -10.81
C GLY A 161 -4.51 10.14 -9.38
N THR A 162 -3.58 9.37 -8.81
CA THR A 162 -3.08 9.60 -7.44
C THR A 162 -2.31 10.92 -7.31
N ALA A 163 -1.51 11.31 -8.32
CA ALA A 163 -0.83 12.60 -8.35
C ALA A 163 -1.82 13.78 -8.35
N LEU A 164 -2.89 13.68 -9.13
CA LEU A 164 -3.94 14.69 -9.23
C LEU A 164 -4.78 14.74 -7.94
N ALA A 165 -5.18 13.58 -7.40
CA ALA A 165 -5.92 13.45 -6.14
C ALA A 165 -5.17 14.08 -4.96
N SER A 166 -3.84 13.92 -4.95
CA SER A 166 -2.97 14.45 -3.90
C SER A 166 -2.76 15.96 -3.99
N GLY A 167 -3.19 16.63 -5.07
CA GLY A 167 -3.00 18.06 -5.30
C GLY A 167 -1.54 18.49 -5.50
N LYS A 168 -0.60 17.55 -5.49
CA LYS A 168 0.85 17.80 -5.64
C LYS A 168 1.22 18.22 -7.06
N LEU A 169 0.46 17.81 -8.07
CA LEU A 169 0.69 18.21 -9.46
C LEU A 169 0.61 19.72 -9.65
N GLY A 170 -0.33 20.40 -8.98
CA GLY A 170 -0.43 21.86 -9.00
C GLY A 170 0.74 22.57 -8.31
N TRP A 171 1.29 21.98 -7.25
CA TRP A 171 2.47 22.51 -6.56
C TRP A 171 3.76 22.33 -7.39
N MET A 172 3.92 21.18 -8.06
CA MET A 172 5.10 20.90 -8.89
C MET A 172 5.14 21.77 -10.15
N LEU A 173 3.99 21.96 -10.82
CA LEU A 173 3.88 22.85 -11.97
C LEU A 173 4.09 24.32 -11.59
N ALA A 174 3.57 24.77 -10.43
CA ALA A 174 3.76 26.14 -9.97
C ALA A 174 5.19 26.46 -9.49
N ARG A 175 6.04 25.44 -9.25
CA ARG A 175 7.46 25.61 -8.88
C ARG A 175 8.41 25.50 -10.08
N SER A 176 7.87 25.12 -11.24
CA SER A 176 8.62 24.94 -12.49
C SER A 176 8.39 26.09 -13.48
N ALA A 177 7.64 27.11 -13.07
CA ALA A 177 7.35 28.37 -13.75
C ALA A 177 7.85 29.52 -12.88
#